data_AF-A0AA86T0X6-F1
#
_entry.id   AF-A0AA86T0X6-F1
#
_cell.length_a   1.000
_cell.length_b   1.000
_cell.length_c   1.000
_cell.angle_alpha   90.00
_cell.angle_beta   90.00
_cell.angle_gamma   90.00
#
_symmetry.space_group_name_H-M   'P 1'
#
loop_
_entity.id
_entity.type
_entity.pdbx_description
1 polymer ?
#
loop_
_entity_poly.entity_id
_entity_poly.type
_entity_poly.pdbx_seq_one_letter_code
_entity_poly.pdbx_strand_id
1 'polypeptide(L)'
;MDWNTFVTTLTATGFASAAFVFLAKFLSKHLLSMDLERFKADLKSINEKELERLRADLRIAAFQQETTFAKLHEKRAEAIAELYAKLVDAHSAIRIALIYGKGGQPDYYREALSKFRAFEDYFEPRKIYFPDGLCDLIEQLVIKLGLLQRFAGERAPDDLTQGIQDPKGFGAKILELDEPVKQIRHEIEHSFRNILGITEHQPVAKLAELEKRGILPKGR
;
A
#
# COMPACT_ATOMS: atom_id res chain seq x y z
N MET A 1 -35.41 95.38 -22.18
CA MET A 1 -34.71 94.13 -21.82
C MET A 1 -33.57 93.98 -22.79
N ASP A 2 -32.33 94.07 -22.31
CA ASP A 2 -31.15 94.04 -23.18
C ASP A 2 -30.90 92.62 -23.69
N TRP A 3 -30.89 92.46 -25.01
CA TRP A 3 -30.57 91.18 -25.67
C TRP A 3 -29.22 90.61 -25.21
N ASN A 4 -28.29 91.50 -24.86
CA ASN A 4 -26.96 91.14 -24.41
C ASN A 4 -26.95 90.48 -23.00
N THR A 5 -27.85 90.88 -22.09
CA THR A 5 -27.98 90.23 -20.77
C THR A 5 -28.69 88.89 -20.87
N PHE A 6 -29.61 88.72 -21.83
CA PHE A 6 -30.28 87.44 -22.11
C PHE A 6 -29.31 86.40 -22.71
N VAL A 7 -28.51 86.80 -23.71
CA VAL A 7 -27.53 85.90 -24.35
C VAL A 7 -26.43 85.48 -23.37
N THR A 8 -25.97 86.38 -22.50
CA THR A 8 -24.94 86.07 -21.49
C THR A 8 -25.46 85.18 -20.36
N THR A 9 -26.73 85.30 -19.93
CA THR A 9 -27.30 84.37 -18.93
C THR A 9 -27.55 82.98 -19.51
N LEU A 10 -28.03 82.88 -20.75
CA LEU A 10 -28.24 81.59 -21.44
C LEU A 10 -26.93 80.86 -21.76
N THR A 11 -25.89 81.58 -22.19
CA THR A 11 -24.57 80.98 -22.43
C THR A 11 -23.88 80.59 -21.13
N ALA A 12 -23.96 81.41 -20.07
CA ALA A 12 -23.39 81.07 -18.77
C ALA A 12 -24.04 79.83 -18.13
N THR A 13 -25.38 79.69 -18.21
CA THR A 13 -26.08 78.48 -17.71
C THR A 13 -25.86 77.25 -18.59
N GLY A 14 -25.75 77.42 -19.91
CA GLY A 14 -25.40 76.35 -20.85
C GLY A 14 -23.99 75.78 -20.62
N PHE A 15 -22.99 76.65 -20.39
CA PHE A 15 -21.63 76.22 -20.06
C PHE A 15 -21.54 75.56 -18.69
N ALA A 16 -22.25 76.09 -17.68
CA ALA A 16 -22.27 75.51 -16.34
C ALA A 16 -22.87 74.10 -16.33
N SER A 17 -23.97 73.87 -17.05
CA SER A 17 -24.61 72.55 -17.16
C SER A 17 -23.75 71.53 -17.93
N ALA A 18 -23.10 71.95 -19.03
CA ALA A 18 -22.17 71.09 -19.77
C ALA A 18 -20.94 70.69 -18.93
N ALA A 19 -20.37 71.64 -18.19
CA ALA A 19 -19.27 71.36 -17.26
C ALA A 19 -19.69 70.39 -16.17
N PHE A 20 -20.90 70.55 -15.62
CA PHE A 20 -21.44 69.66 -14.58
C PHE A 20 -21.67 68.23 -15.09
N VAL A 21 -22.25 68.07 -16.28
CA VAL A 21 -22.44 66.75 -16.92
C VAL A 21 -21.09 66.08 -17.20
N PHE A 22 -20.10 66.84 -17.66
CA PHE A 22 -18.75 66.31 -17.90
C PHE A 22 -18.08 65.86 -16.60
N LEU A 23 -18.17 66.66 -15.53
CA LEU A 23 -17.62 66.34 -14.21
C LEU A 23 -18.30 65.12 -13.60
N ALA A 24 -19.63 65.03 -13.67
CA ALA A 24 -20.38 63.87 -13.21
C ALA A 24 -19.99 62.60 -13.98
N LYS A 25 -19.84 62.69 -15.31
CA LYS A 25 -19.41 61.57 -16.15
C LYS A 25 -17.97 61.15 -15.88
N PHE A 26 -17.08 62.12 -15.63
CA PHE A 26 -15.68 61.86 -15.29
C PHE A 26 -15.55 61.18 -13.92
N LEU A 27 -16.20 61.73 -12.90
CA LEU A 27 -16.24 61.14 -11.55
C LEU A 27 -16.85 59.74 -11.57
N SER A 28 -17.97 59.55 -12.27
CA SER A 28 -18.60 58.23 -12.37
C SER A 28 -17.67 57.20 -13.01
N LYS A 29 -17.01 57.55 -14.12
CA LYS A 29 -16.06 56.66 -14.80
C LYS A 29 -14.86 56.31 -13.91
N HIS A 30 -14.31 57.29 -13.21
CA HIS A 30 -13.15 57.09 -12.34
C HIS A 30 -13.50 56.23 -11.12
N LEU A 31 -14.67 56.46 -10.50
CA LEU A 31 -15.14 55.63 -9.39
C LEU A 31 -15.40 54.19 -9.86
N LEU A 32 -16.08 54.01 -11.00
CA LEU A 32 -16.32 52.70 -11.59
C LEU A 32 -15.03 51.96 -11.95
N SER A 33 -14.03 52.65 -12.52
CA SER A 33 -12.74 52.02 -12.86
C SER A 33 -11.99 51.60 -11.60
N MET A 34 -11.99 52.43 -10.56
CA MET A 34 -11.33 52.13 -9.29
C MET A 34 -11.98 50.95 -8.57
N ASP A 35 -13.32 50.89 -8.54
CA ASP A 35 -14.03 49.77 -7.94
C ASP A 35 -13.79 48.48 -8.74
N LEU A 36 -13.77 48.55 -10.07
CA LEU A 36 -13.47 47.40 -10.93
C LEU A 36 -12.04 46.88 -10.72
N GLU A 37 -11.06 47.78 -10.59
CA GLU A 37 -9.68 47.41 -10.27
C GLU A 37 -9.58 46.77 -8.89
N ARG A 38 -10.29 47.29 -7.89
CA ARG A 38 -10.35 46.69 -6.54
C ARG A 38 -10.98 45.31 -6.55
N PHE A 39 -12.16 45.15 -7.16
CA PHE A 39 -12.82 43.85 -7.28
C PHE A 39 -11.94 42.83 -8.01
N LYS A 40 -11.24 43.27 -9.08
CA LYS A 40 -10.31 42.40 -9.80
C LYS A 40 -9.10 42.01 -8.95
N ALA A 41 -8.53 42.95 -8.20
CA ALA A 41 -7.42 42.69 -7.29
C ALA A 41 -7.85 41.74 -6.15
N ASP A 42 -9.03 41.95 -5.58
CA ASP A 42 -9.59 41.11 -4.51
C ASP A 42 -9.88 39.69 -5.02
N LEU A 43 -10.57 39.55 -6.16
CA LEU A 43 -10.82 38.24 -6.78
C LEU A 43 -9.52 37.50 -7.08
N LYS A 44 -8.50 38.20 -7.58
CA LYS A 44 -7.20 37.61 -7.85
C LYS A 44 -6.51 37.17 -6.57
N SER A 45 -6.52 38.01 -5.53
CA SER A 45 -5.93 37.67 -4.22
C SER A 45 -6.63 36.49 -3.57
N ILE A 46 -7.97 36.45 -3.61
CA ILE A 46 -8.76 35.33 -3.10
C ILE A 46 -8.42 34.05 -3.86
N ASN A 47 -8.41 34.10 -5.19
CA ASN A 47 -8.08 32.95 -6.02
C ASN A 47 -6.64 32.45 -5.79
N GLU A 48 -5.66 33.35 -5.67
CA GLU A 48 -4.28 32.97 -5.35
C GLU A 48 -4.18 32.30 -3.97
N LYS A 49 -4.87 32.83 -2.96
CA LYS A 49 -4.94 32.22 -1.62
C LYS A 49 -5.62 30.85 -1.63
N GLU A 50 -6.74 30.72 -2.32
CA GLU A 50 -7.47 29.45 -2.43
C GLU A 50 -6.64 28.40 -3.18
N LEU A 51 -5.95 28.80 -4.24
CA LEU A 51 -5.09 27.92 -5.02
C LEU A 51 -3.87 27.48 -4.20
N GLU A 52 -3.24 28.38 -3.45
CA GLU A 52 -2.15 28.05 -2.54
C GLU A 52 -2.62 27.12 -1.42
N ARG A 53 -3.79 27.38 -0.82
CA ARG A 53 -4.41 26.51 0.16
C ARG A 53 -4.67 25.12 -0.39
N LEU A 54 -5.29 25.01 -1.57
CA LEU A 54 -5.56 23.73 -2.22
C LEU A 54 -4.27 22.96 -2.52
N ARG A 55 -3.22 23.65 -2.99
CA ARG A 55 -1.90 23.04 -3.19
C ARG A 55 -1.29 22.54 -1.88
N ALA A 56 -1.41 23.29 -0.80
CA ALA A 56 -0.95 22.87 0.51
C ALA A 56 -1.71 21.64 1.00
N ASP A 57 -3.04 21.64 0.89
CA ASP A 57 -3.90 20.51 1.28
C ASP A 57 -3.57 19.25 0.48
N LEU A 58 -3.37 19.35 -0.83
CA LEU A 58 -2.95 18.23 -1.68
C LEU A 58 -1.58 17.68 -1.29
N ARG A 59 -0.61 18.55 -0.97
CA ARG A 59 0.72 18.13 -0.51
C ARG A 59 0.64 17.39 0.83
N ILE A 60 -0.18 17.89 1.75
CA ILE A 60 -0.40 17.25 3.05
C ILE A 60 -1.03 15.87 2.86
N ALA A 61 -2.08 15.77 2.04
CA ALA A 61 -2.76 14.51 1.75
C ALA A 61 -1.82 13.49 1.08
N ALA A 62 -1.03 13.93 0.09
CA ALA A 62 -0.04 13.08 -0.57
C ALA A 62 1.01 12.57 0.43
N PHE A 63 1.54 13.45 1.28
CA PHE A 63 2.52 13.08 2.31
C PHE A 63 1.95 12.10 3.34
N GLN A 64 0.70 12.29 3.76
CA GLN A 64 0.01 11.35 4.66
C GLN A 64 -0.16 9.97 4.02
N GLN A 65 -0.55 9.93 2.74
CA GLN A 65 -0.70 8.68 2.00
C GLN A 65 0.64 7.97 1.85
N GLU A 66 1.69 8.68 1.46
CA GLU A 66 3.06 8.15 1.34
C GLU A 66 3.57 7.61 2.68
N THR A 67 3.39 8.37 3.77
CA THR A 67 3.81 7.93 5.11
C THR A 67 3.04 6.69 5.57
N THR A 68 1.72 6.65 5.34
CA THR A 68 0.88 5.51 5.72
C THR A 68 1.26 4.26 4.90
N PHE A 69 1.48 4.45 3.60
CA PHE A 69 1.94 3.41 2.70
C PHE A 69 3.31 2.86 3.12
N ALA A 70 4.29 3.74 3.37
CA ALA A 70 5.62 3.35 3.82
C ALA A 70 5.57 2.52 5.12
N LYS A 71 4.82 2.99 6.13
CA LYS A 71 4.63 2.27 7.40
C LYS A 71 3.95 0.92 7.23
N LEU A 72 2.96 0.83 6.33
CA LEU A 72 2.28 -0.44 6.06
C LEU A 72 3.23 -1.43 5.37
N HIS A 73 4.02 -0.96 4.40
CA HIS A 73 5.01 -1.78 3.70
C HIS A 73 6.13 -2.25 4.64
N GLU A 74 6.61 -1.39 5.51
CA GLU A 74 7.59 -1.71 6.56
C GLU A 74 7.06 -2.82 7.48
N LYS A 75 5.86 -2.63 8.07
CA LYS A 75 5.22 -3.66 8.91
C LYS A 75 5.02 -4.98 8.19
N ARG A 76 4.65 -4.93 6.91
CA ARG A 76 4.47 -6.13 6.09
C ARG A 76 5.79 -6.84 5.83
N ALA A 77 6.86 -6.10 5.54
CA ALA A 77 8.20 -6.65 5.35
C ALA A 77 8.71 -7.31 6.64
N GLU A 78 8.55 -6.64 7.79
CA GLU A 78 8.88 -7.20 9.11
C GLU A 78 8.11 -8.49 9.38
N ALA A 79 6.79 -8.49 9.16
CA ALA A 79 5.94 -9.65 9.37
C ALA A 79 6.36 -10.85 8.50
N ILE A 80 6.70 -10.61 7.23
CA ILE A 80 7.15 -11.64 6.30
C ILE A 80 8.53 -12.17 6.69
N ALA A 81 9.47 -11.29 7.04
CA ALA A 81 10.82 -11.67 7.43
C ALA A 81 10.81 -12.56 8.69
N GLU A 82 10.00 -12.21 9.69
CA GLU A 82 9.92 -12.99 10.91
C GLU A 82 9.11 -14.28 10.72
N LEU A 83 8.05 -14.28 9.90
CA LEU A 83 7.38 -15.52 9.51
C LEU A 83 8.36 -16.50 8.84
N TYR A 84 9.19 -16.01 7.93
CA TYR A 84 10.23 -16.80 7.27
C TYR A 84 11.22 -17.40 8.28
N ALA A 85 11.74 -16.57 9.19
CA ALA A 85 12.67 -17.04 10.22
C ALA A 85 12.06 -18.15 11.08
N LYS A 86 10.81 -17.99 11.54
CA LYS A 86 10.12 -19.01 12.34
C LYS A 86 9.84 -20.29 11.55
N LEU A 87 9.49 -20.19 10.27
CA LEU A 87 9.32 -21.35 9.38
C LEU A 87 10.63 -22.13 9.24
N VAL A 88 11.75 -21.43 9.03
CA VAL A 88 13.08 -22.05 8.90
C VAL A 88 13.46 -22.75 10.21
N ASP A 89 13.27 -22.09 11.35
CA ASP A 89 13.52 -22.66 12.68
C ASP A 89 12.68 -23.93 12.92
N ALA A 90 11.38 -23.86 12.67
CA ALA A 90 10.47 -24.99 12.84
C ALA A 90 10.87 -26.15 11.93
N HIS A 91 11.12 -25.88 10.64
CA HIS A 91 11.55 -26.90 9.68
C HIS A 91 12.88 -27.54 10.07
N SER A 92 13.86 -26.75 10.50
CA SER A 92 15.15 -27.24 10.97
C SER A 92 15.00 -28.13 12.20
N ALA A 93 14.24 -27.69 13.20
CA ALA A 93 13.99 -28.45 14.43
C ALA A 93 13.24 -29.77 14.14
N ILE A 94 12.25 -29.75 13.25
CA ILE A 94 11.55 -30.97 12.79
C ILE A 94 12.55 -31.92 12.12
N ARG A 95 13.42 -31.43 11.23
CA ARG A 95 14.44 -32.27 10.58
C ARG A 95 15.42 -32.87 11.59
N ILE A 96 15.86 -32.09 12.59
CA ILE A 96 16.73 -32.58 13.67
C ILE A 96 16.02 -33.65 14.48
N ALA A 97 14.77 -33.42 14.89
CA ALA A 97 13.97 -34.39 15.63
C ALA A 97 13.76 -35.68 14.85
N LEU A 98 13.57 -35.59 13.53
CA LEU A 98 13.48 -36.75 12.67
C LEU A 98 14.84 -37.48 12.59
N ILE A 99 15.94 -36.81 12.29
CA ILE A 99 17.25 -37.46 12.09
C ILE A 99 17.80 -38.05 13.40
N TYR A 100 17.76 -37.29 14.49
CA TYR A 100 18.44 -37.58 15.75
C TYR A 100 17.51 -38.05 16.86
N GLY A 101 16.19 -37.91 16.73
CA GLY A 101 15.22 -38.43 17.70
C GLY A 101 15.13 -39.97 17.76
N LYS A 102 16.09 -40.69 17.16
CA LYS A 102 16.21 -42.13 17.27
C LYS A 102 16.49 -42.54 18.72
N GLY A 103 15.86 -43.63 19.17
CA GLY A 103 16.05 -44.16 20.53
C GLY A 103 15.23 -43.45 21.62
N GLY A 104 14.21 -42.69 21.24
CA GLY A 104 13.25 -42.13 22.20
C GLY A 104 13.76 -40.92 22.97
N GLN A 105 14.71 -40.15 22.43
CA GLN A 105 15.14 -38.89 23.04
C GLN A 105 14.01 -37.85 22.93
N PRO A 106 13.28 -37.57 24.03
CA PRO A 106 12.04 -36.81 23.97
C PRO A 106 12.29 -35.31 23.76
N ASP A 107 13.50 -34.84 24.03
CA ASP A 107 13.85 -33.42 24.00
C ASP A 107 13.84 -32.85 22.59
N TYR A 108 14.31 -33.59 21.57
CA TYR A 108 14.26 -33.11 20.19
C TYR A 108 12.84 -32.97 19.65
N TYR A 109 11.95 -33.92 19.96
CA TYR A 109 10.54 -33.81 19.57
C TYR A 109 9.84 -32.67 20.30
N ARG A 110 10.15 -32.47 21.59
CA ARG A 110 9.61 -31.34 22.37
C ARG A 110 10.07 -30.01 21.80
N GLU A 111 11.34 -29.91 21.40
CA GLU A 111 11.88 -28.71 20.77
C GLU A 111 11.23 -28.44 19.40
N ALA A 112 11.14 -29.46 18.53
CA ALA A 112 10.47 -29.33 17.24
C ALA A 112 9.02 -28.86 17.38
N LEU A 113 8.29 -29.43 18.33
CA LEU A 113 6.91 -29.04 18.62
C LEU A 113 6.82 -27.61 19.16
N SER A 114 7.73 -27.22 20.04
CA SER A 114 7.82 -25.86 20.57
C SER A 114 8.05 -24.84 19.45
N LYS A 115 9.00 -25.11 18.55
CA LYS A 115 9.30 -24.25 17.41
C LYS A 115 8.15 -24.18 16.41
N PHE A 116 7.48 -25.30 16.15
CA PHE A 116 6.31 -25.34 15.28
C PHE A 116 5.13 -24.55 15.86
N ARG A 117 4.84 -24.68 17.16
CA ARG A 117 3.82 -23.85 17.83
C ARG A 117 4.15 -22.37 17.77
N ALA A 118 5.41 -22.00 18.01
CA ALA A 118 5.84 -20.61 17.90
C ALA A 118 5.65 -20.03 16.49
N PHE A 119 5.77 -20.86 15.44
CA PHE A 119 5.45 -20.47 14.07
C PHE A 119 3.94 -20.27 13.87
N GLU A 120 3.11 -21.21 14.32
CA GLU A 120 1.65 -21.13 14.23
C GLU A 120 1.07 -19.94 15.00
N ASP A 121 1.49 -19.77 16.27
CA ASP A 121 1.11 -18.66 17.16
C ASP A 121 1.47 -17.30 16.58
N TYR A 122 2.53 -17.23 15.76
CA TYR A 122 2.93 -16.02 15.08
C TYR A 122 2.08 -15.73 13.84
N PHE A 123 1.83 -16.76 13.04
CA PHE A 123 1.14 -16.69 11.75
C PHE A 123 -0.33 -16.29 11.91
N GLU A 124 -1.07 -16.98 12.79
CA GLU A 124 -2.53 -16.85 12.88
C GLU A 124 -3.02 -15.41 13.11
N PRO A 125 -2.51 -14.65 14.09
CA PRO A 125 -2.93 -13.25 14.29
C PRO A 125 -2.41 -12.29 13.21
N ARG A 126 -1.50 -12.72 12.33
CA ARG A 126 -0.84 -11.88 11.32
C ARG A 126 -1.25 -12.20 9.89
N LYS A 127 -2.19 -13.12 9.68
CA LYS A 127 -2.74 -13.48 8.35
C LYS A 127 -3.02 -12.30 7.44
N ILE A 128 -3.55 -11.20 7.98
CA ILE A 128 -3.88 -9.97 7.23
C ILE A 128 -2.68 -9.34 6.49
N TYR A 129 -1.45 -9.63 6.90
CA TYR A 129 -0.23 -9.11 6.26
C TYR A 129 0.26 -9.97 5.08
N PHE A 130 -0.31 -11.16 4.90
CA PHE A 130 0.15 -12.15 3.94
C PHE A 130 -0.82 -12.28 2.76
N PRO A 131 -0.34 -12.63 1.55
CA PRO A 131 -1.23 -12.92 0.43
C PRO A 131 -1.99 -14.23 0.66
N ASP A 132 -3.22 -14.29 0.16
CA ASP A 132 -4.13 -15.44 0.38
C ASP A 132 -3.50 -16.77 -0.03
N GLY A 133 -2.82 -16.84 -1.18
CA GLY A 133 -2.15 -18.06 -1.63
C GLY A 133 -1.04 -18.56 -0.68
N LEU A 134 -0.35 -17.65 0.02
CA LEU A 134 0.61 -18.04 1.05
C LEU A 134 -0.10 -18.56 2.30
N CYS A 135 -1.20 -17.92 2.70
CA CYS A 135 -2.02 -18.37 3.82
C CYS A 135 -2.53 -19.80 3.60
N ASP A 136 -3.07 -20.09 2.41
CA ASP A 136 -3.57 -21.42 2.05
C ASP A 136 -2.49 -22.50 2.18
N LEU A 137 -1.27 -22.21 1.70
CA LEU A 137 -0.15 -23.16 1.80
C LEU A 137 0.28 -23.41 3.24
N ILE A 138 0.32 -22.36 4.06
CA ILE A 138 0.68 -22.47 5.49
C ILE A 138 -0.40 -23.24 6.25
N GLU A 139 -1.68 -22.97 6.01
CA GLU A 139 -2.78 -23.70 6.64
C GLU A 139 -2.73 -25.19 6.28
N GLN A 140 -2.46 -25.53 5.02
CA GLN A 140 -2.27 -26.92 4.62
C GLN A 140 -1.08 -27.59 5.34
N LEU A 141 0.02 -26.87 5.51
CA LEU A 141 1.16 -27.37 6.28
C LEU A 141 0.79 -27.57 7.76
N VAL A 142 0.06 -26.63 8.35
CA VAL A 142 -0.38 -26.69 9.75
C VAL A 142 -1.31 -27.87 9.98
N ILE A 143 -2.29 -28.09 9.10
CA ILE A 143 -3.19 -29.26 9.17
C ILE A 143 -2.38 -30.56 9.09
N LYS A 144 -1.45 -30.67 8.13
CA LYS A 144 -0.60 -31.87 7.97
C LYS A 144 0.23 -32.16 9.22
N LEU A 145 0.88 -31.15 9.79
CA LEU A 145 1.72 -31.29 10.98
C LEU A 145 0.90 -31.50 12.26
N GLY A 146 -0.26 -30.86 12.38
CA GLY A 146 -1.18 -31.04 13.50
C GLY A 146 -1.74 -32.47 13.58
N LEU A 147 -2.02 -33.09 12.43
CA LEU A 147 -2.37 -34.52 12.38
C LEU A 147 -1.23 -35.39 12.92
N LEU A 148 0.01 -35.14 12.48
CA LEU A 148 1.19 -35.88 12.96
C LEU A 148 1.39 -35.73 14.47
N GLN A 149 1.15 -34.53 15.03
CA GLN A 149 1.22 -34.31 16.48
C GLN A 149 0.17 -35.13 17.25
N ARG A 150 -1.07 -35.20 16.76
CA ARG A 150 -2.14 -36.01 17.41
C ARG A 150 -1.78 -37.50 17.40
N PHE A 151 -1.25 -37.99 16.29
CA PHE A 151 -0.77 -39.37 16.19
C PHE A 151 0.42 -39.68 17.11
N ALA A 152 1.24 -38.68 17.46
CA ALA A 152 2.36 -38.85 18.39
C ALA A 152 1.96 -38.74 19.88
N GLY A 153 0.85 -38.05 20.19
CA GLY A 153 0.41 -37.73 21.55
C GLY A 153 -0.52 -38.76 22.22
N GLU A 154 -1.37 -39.45 21.45
CA GLU A 154 -2.36 -40.40 22.01
C GLU A 154 -1.81 -41.82 22.23
N ARG A 155 -0.74 -42.15 21.50
CA ARG A 155 0.19 -43.25 21.72
C ARG A 155 1.47 -42.71 21.12
N ALA A 156 2.60 -42.67 21.83
CA ALA A 156 3.85 -42.77 21.09
C ALA A 156 3.81 -44.20 20.53
N PRO A 157 3.38 -44.42 19.28
CA PRO A 157 3.16 -45.77 18.84
C PRO A 157 4.55 -46.36 18.69
N ASP A 158 4.69 -47.65 19.01
CA ASP A 158 5.88 -48.39 18.63
C ASP A 158 6.21 -48.20 17.12
N ASP A 159 5.26 -47.71 16.30
CA ASP A 159 5.40 -47.33 14.88
C ASP A 159 6.26 -46.10 14.57
N LEU A 160 6.38 -45.09 15.45
CA LEU A 160 7.40 -44.04 15.25
C LEU A 160 8.80 -44.63 15.43
N THR A 161 8.93 -45.66 16.28
CA THR A 161 10.09 -46.54 16.39
C THR A 161 10.19 -47.58 15.26
N GLN A 162 9.10 -48.00 14.60
CA GLN A 162 9.19 -48.82 13.38
C GLN A 162 9.65 -48.01 12.16
N GLY A 163 9.31 -46.72 12.07
CA GLY A 163 9.94 -45.81 11.11
C GLY A 163 11.45 -45.67 11.33
N ILE A 164 11.95 -45.89 12.55
CA ILE A 164 13.39 -45.98 12.85
C ILE A 164 14.00 -47.29 12.33
N GLN A 165 13.20 -48.36 12.20
CA GLN A 165 13.59 -49.67 11.66
C GLN A 165 13.44 -49.78 10.13
N ASP A 166 12.65 -48.92 9.49
CA ASP A 166 12.61 -48.73 8.02
C ASP A 166 13.17 -47.36 7.60
N PRO A 167 14.50 -47.28 7.38
CA PRO A 167 15.15 -46.06 6.88
C PRO A 167 14.55 -45.49 5.60
N LYS A 168 13.90 -46.32 4.76
CA LYS A 168 13.32 -45.89 3.48
C LYS A 168 11.99 -45.17 3.68
N GLY A 169 11.07 -45.73 4.48
CA GLY A 169 9.84 -45.05 4.87
C GLY A 169 10.10 -43.77 5.66
N PHE A 170 11.20 -43.72 6.41
CA PHE A 170 11.62 -42.53 7.15
C PHE A 170 12.09 -41.38 6.25
N GLY A 171 12.97 -41.67 5.29
CA GLY A 171 13.41 -40.69 4.30
C GLY A 171 12.24 -40.15 3.47
N ALA A 172 11.27 -41.00 3.12
CA ALA A 172 10.06 -40.58 2.41
C ALA A 172 9.24 -39.54 3.18
N LYS A 173 9.06 -39.69 4.50
CA LYS A 173 8.33 -38.70 5.33
C LYS A 173 9.06 -37.35 5.43
N ILE A 174 10.40 -37.35 5.45
CA ILE A 174 11.19 -36.10 5.39
C ILE A 174 10.96 -35.42 4.03
N LEU A 175 11.03 -36.18 2.94
CA LEU A 175 10.77 -35.68 1.59
C LEU A 175 9.35 -35.12 1.42
N GLU A 176 8.35 -35.73 2.06
CA GLU A 176 6.97 -35.24 2.04
C GLU A 176 6.78 -33.88 2.72
N LEU A 177 7.60 -33.53 3.71
CA LEU A 177 7.57 -32.24 4.40
C LEU A 177 8.42 -31.17 3.72
N ASP A 178 9.49 -31.56 3.05
CA ASP A 178 10.40 -30.62 2.38
C ASP A 178 9.72 -29.88 1.23
N GLU A 179 8.88 -30.55 0.43
CA GLU A 179 8.23 -29.91 -0.71
C GLU A 179 7.24 -28.80 -0.33
N PRO A 180 6.28 -29.01 0.59
CA PRO A 180 5.42 -27.92 1.07
C PRO A 180 6.21 -26.75 1.66
N VAL A 181 7.26 -27.03 2.45
CA VAL A 181 8.08 -25.97 3.05
C VAL A 181 8.84 -25.18 1.98
N LYS A 182 9.37 -25.84 0.94
CA LYS A 182 10.01 -25.15 -0.21
C LYS A 182 9.02 -24.25 -0.93
N GLN A 183 7.80 -24.71 -1.18
CA GLN A 183 6.76 -23.91 -1.83
C GLN A 183 6.43 -22.66 -1.00
N ILE A 184 6.23 -22.83 0.31
CA ILE A 184 5.96 -21.70 1.23
C ILE A 184 7.13 -20.71 1.23
N ARG A 185 8.38 -21.20 1.30
CA ARG A 185 9.57 -20.33 1.22
C ARG A 185 9.63 -19.56 -0.09
N HIS A 186 9.36 -20.23 -1.21
CA HIS A 186 9.34 -19.56 -2.52
C HIS A 186 8.29 -18.45 -2.57
N GLU A 187 7.08 -18.71 -2.07
CA GLU A 187 6.02 -17.68 -2.02
C GLU A 187 6.36 -16.53 -1.07
N ILE A 188 7.00 -16.80 0.06
CA ILE A 188 7.50 -15.76 0.96
C ILE A 188 8.57 -14.91 0.26
N GLU A 189 9.57 -15.53 -0.37
CA GLU A 189 10.63 -14.84 -1.08
C GLU A 189 10.08 -13.99 -2.23
N HIS A 190 9.13 -14.54 -2.99
CA HIS A 190 8.43 -13.83 -4.06
C HIS A 190 7.66 -12.63 -3.51
N SER A 191 6.89 -12.81 -2.43
CA SER A 191 6.17 -11.74 -1.75
C SER A 191 7.09 -10.64 -1.25
N PHE A 192 8.25 -11.00 -0.71
CA PHE A 192 9.25 -10.06 -0.22
C PHE A 192 9.89 -9.26 -1.36
N ARG A 193 10.28 -9.94 -2.45
CA ARG A 193 10.80 -9.28 -3.66
C ARG A 193 9.78 -8.32 -4.26
N ASN A 194 8.49 -8.67 -4.23
CA ASN A 194 7.40 -7.78 -4.68
C ASN A 194 7.31 -6.51 -3.83
N ILE A 195 7.45 -6.63 -2.51
CA ILE A 195 7.45 -5.46 -1.60
C ILE A 195 8.67 -4.57 -1.85
N LEU A 196 9.83 -5.18 -2.12
CA LEU A 196 11.06 -4.45 -2.44
C LEU A 196 11.08 -3.87 -3.86
N GLY A 197 10.07 -4.16 -4.70
CA GLY A 197 10.03 -3.73 -6.10
C GLY A 197 11.07 -4.44 -6.99
N ILE A 198 11.57 -5.60 -6.57
CA ILE A 198 12.57 -6.41 -7.29
C ILE A 198 11.92 -7.32 -8.35
N THR A 199 10.59 -7.39 -8.41
CA THR A 199 9.92 -8.23 -9.40
C THR A 199 10.35 -7.87 -10.81
N GLU A 200 10.77 -8.88 -11.57
CA GLU A 200 10.96 -8.79 -13.00
C GLU A 200 9.76 -8.08 -13.60
N HIS A 201 10.03 -6.91 -14.15
CA HIS A 201 9.11 -6.16 -14.95
C HIS A 201 8.51 -7.17 -15.97
N GLN A 202 7.24 -7.51 -15.86
CA GLN A 202 6.42 -7.89 -17.02
C GLN A 202 5.72 -6.62 -17.57
N PRO A 203 6.44 -5.64 -18.14
CA PRO A 203 5.79 -4.60 -18.91
C PRO A 203 5.39 -5.17 -20.27
N VAL A 204 6.08 -6.20 -20.78
CA VAL A 204 5.88 -6.68 -22.16
C VAL A 204 4.62 -7.52 -22.31
N ALA A 205 4.27 -8.35 -21.33
CA ALA A 205 3.05 -9.19 -21.43
C ALA A 205 1.77 -8.34 -21.35
N LYS A 206 1.74 -7.34 -20.45
CA LYS A 206 0.58 -6.45 -20.28
C LYS A 206 0.47 -5.42 -21.41
N LEU A 207 1.60 -4.92 -21.93
CA LEU A 207 1.60 -4.06 -23.13
C LEU A 207 1.15 -4.85 -24.37
N ALA A 208 1.61 -6.10 -24.55
CA ALA A 208 1.15 -6.96 -25.63
C ALA A 208 -0.34 -7.33 -25.50
N GLU A 209 -0.87 -7.47 -24.28
CA GLU A 209 -2.31 -7.66 -24.06
C GLU A 209 -3.13 -6.39 -24.33
N LEU A 210 -2.62 -5.21 -23.95
CA LEU A 210 -3.26 -3.91 -24.20
C LEU A 210 -3.21 -3.49 -25.68
N GLU A 211 -2.13 -3.85 -26.39
CA GLU A 211 -2.00 -3.70 -27.84
C GLU A 211 -2.91 -4.70 -28.59
N LYS A 212 -3.03 -5.95 -28.11
CA LYS A 212 -4.01 -6.93 -28.63
C LYS A 212 -5.46 -6.51 -28.38
N ARG A 213 -5.74 -5.81 -27.27
CA ARG A 213 -7.06 -5.25 -26.94
C ARG A 213 -7.34 -3.90 -27.62
N GLY A 214 -6.41 -3.38 -28.42
CA GLY A 214 -6.59 -2.15 -29.19
C GLY A 214 -6.63 -0.87 -28.35
N ILE A 215 -6.17 -0.92 -27.09
CA ILE A 215 -6.18 0.21 -26.16
C ILE A 215 -4.98 1.13 -26.40
N LEU A 216 -3.89 0.59 -26.95
CA LEU A 216 -2.70 1.35 -27.35
C LEU A 216 -2.51 1.32 -28.88
N PRO A 217 -2.10 2.44 -29.50
CA PRO A 217 -1.79 2.45 -30.92
C PRO A 217 -0.56 1.57 -31.19
N LYS A 218 -0.66 0.70 -32.20
CA LYS A 218 0.46 -0.14 -32.64
C LYS A 218 1.66 0.76 -32.97
N GLY A 219 2.79 0.51 -32.31
CA GLY A 219 4.04 1.22 -32.58
C GLY A 219 4.45 1.01 -34.03
N ARG A 220 4.77 2.10 -34.74
CA ARG A 220 5.35 2.05 -36.09
C ARG A 220 6.81 1.64 -36.05
#